data_AF-A1CCQ0-F1
#
_entry.id   AF-A1CCQ0-F1
#
_cell.length_a   1.000
_cell.length_b   1.000
_cell.length_c   1.000
_cell.angle_alpha   90.00
_cell.angle_beta   90.00
_cell.angle_gamma   90.00
#
_symmetry.space_group_name_H-M   'P 1'
#
loop_
_entity.id
_entity.type
_entity.pdbx_description
1 polymer ?
#
loop_
_entity_poly.entity_id
_entity_poly.type
_entity_poly.pdbx_seq_one_letter_code
_entity_poly.pdbx_strand_id
1 'polypeptide(L)'
;MASLHVGLAVGNGTGPELTAIFERVIQALAAPHNLTITFTRSPRLYHSYSSLLAINDKDAVTDETLLDASHYRAWCEDAVAHGVRAIFRTSISAQALYLVREQLQAIKVEHFKLSPTASVLLVRDQAQGFYSGTNSINPAGDTVSRTAFFSKDVFTNIVEYALLRARRLWPTGPLPPVTMIYKFHLFDGLFHSWAQEWQARLGVRVRFVQGDTMNRDILAFGVTGHQLFISANEYADIMQTVLLDRFGLGAQEAACAENVYLHPALGPLSEYQTAHGSADDLAGKGTVNPAATIRAAAMMLQNQAGCLVQDKVDWALEDVWKRGIATPDRGGQATTAEFVDAFLQTVQQEGGGAPKLGLDGRSRRRAVVVVDLQNDMVTQYKDQSTMTRVTANIPRVLEWARQARIEVIFVRFLGDEQFQPASWRQRNQLHGRRPWCVQGTWGADIFGSVAVQAGERVFDKKARYDPFLVREFEHYVAQRGFEDLLVVGLYADVCVDATVRGAFQRGLTTTIVRGCMAGLHFSENQVAAYMQQVYGSNVIAMEELA
;
A
#
# COMPACT_ATOMS: atom_id res chain seq x y z
N MET A 1 8.69 28.18 7.19
CA MET A 1 9.01 26.79 6.81
C MET A 1 8.35 25.88 7.81
N ALA A 2 7.72 24.79 7.36
CA ALA A 2 7.27 23.75 8.28
C ALA A 2 8.48 23.06 8.89
N SER A 3 8.42 22.67 10.16
CA SER A 3 9.46 21.89 10.81
C SER A 3 8.88 20.64 11.45
N LEU A 4 9.64 19.54 11.37
CA LEU A 4 9.33 18.28 12.06
C LEU A 4 10.46 18.00 13.05
N HIS A 5 10.11 17.89 14.33
CA HIS A 5 11.06 17.60 15.40
C HIS A 5 10.99 16.12 15.77
N VAL A 6 12.10 15.41 15.54
CA VAL A 6 12.20 13.96 15.65
C VAL A 6 13.09 13.56 16.82
N GLY A 7 12.62 12.64 17.65
CA GLY A 7 13.43 11.98 18.67
C GLY A 7 14.22 10.82 18.08
N LEU A 8 15.45 10.60 18.54
CA LEU A 8 16.28 9.46 18.15
C LEU A 8 16.69 8.66 19.38
N ALA A 9 16.30 7.38 19.43
CA ALA A 9 16.71 6.44 20.47
C ALA A 9 17.51 5.29 19.87
N VAL A 10 18.77 5.20 20.25
CA VAL A 10 19.76 4.33 19.60
C VAL A 10 20.11 3.18 20.52
N GLY A 11 20.09 1.97 20.01
CA GLY A 11 20.55 0.77 20.70
C GLY A 11 21.83 0.23 20.09
N ASN A 12 22.44 -0.75 20.76
CA ASN A 12 23.65 -1.43 20.31
C ASN A 12 23.48 -2.18 18.97
N GLY A 13 24.59 -2.73 18.47
CA GLY A 13 24.64 -3.43 17.19
C GLY A 13 24.68 -2.45 16.00
N THR A 14 23.85 -2.69 14.98
CA THR A 14 23.76 -1.81 13.80
C THR A 14 23.01 -0.50 14.06
N GLY A 15 22.57 -0.25 15.29
CA GLY A 15 21.78 0.93 15.65
C GLY A 15 22.40 2.26 15.21
N PRO A 16 23.65 2.58 15.58
CA PRO A 16 24.29 3.84 15.18
C PRO A 16 24.38 4.03 13.66
N GLU A 17 24.68 2.97 12.91
CA GLU A 17 24.73 2.98 11.45
C GLU A 17 23.34 3.28 10.86
N LEU A 18 22.30 2.60 11.34
CA LEU A 18 20.93 2.79 10.88
C LEU A 18 20.37 4.16 11.26
N THR A 19 20.72 4.71 12.43
CA THR A 19 20.33 6.07 12.81
C THR A 19 20.95 7.11 11.88
N ALA A 20 22.24 6.98 11.52
CA ALA A 20 22.87 7.89 10.56
C ALA A 20 22.18 7.83 9.18
N ILE A 21 21.77 6.63 8.74
CA ILE A 21 21.02 6.44 7.49
C ILE A 21 19.65 7.07 7.58
N PHE A 22 18.94 6.86 8.69
CA PHE A 22 17.63 7.47 8.92
C PHE A 22 17.70 9.00 8.79
N GLU A 23 18.65 9.64 9.49
CA GLU A 23 18.84 11.10 9.45
C GLU A 23 19.08 11.60 8.02
N ARG A 24 19.99 10.95 7.31
CA ARG A 24 20.32 11.30 5.92
C ARG A 24 19.11 11.16 4.99
N VAL A 25 18.39 10.04 5.09
CA VAL A 25 17.27 9.73 4.20
C VAL A 25 16.07 10.63 4.49
N ILE A 26 15.69 10.81 5.77
CA ILE A 26 14.53 11.64 6.10
C ILE A 26 14.74 13.10 5.68
N GLN A 27 15.97 13.63 5.84
CA GLN A 27 16.31 14.97 5.37
C GLN A 27 16.24 15.09 3.85
N ALA A 28 16.77 14.11 3.13
CA ALA A 28 16.73 14.09 1.66
C ALA A 28 15.30 13.98 1.12
N LEU A 29 14.44 13.18 1.76
CA LEU A 29 13.03 13.05 1.40
C LEU A 29 12.21 14.28 1.78
N ALA A 30 12.58 14.99 2.86
CA ALA A 30 11.89 16.19 3.32
C ALA A 30 12.23 17.46 2.49
N ALA A 31 13.44 17.52 1.92
CA ALA A 31 13.92 18.70 1.21
C ALA A 31 13.01 19.19 0.06
N PRO A 32 12.48 18.32 -0.83
CA PRO A 32 11.53 18.74 -1.88
C PRO A 32 10.21 19.33 -1.34
N HIS A 33 9.87 19.07 -0.08
CA HIS A 33 8.66 19.56 0.57
C HIS A 33 8.87 20.83 1.40
N ASN A 34 10.05 21.46 1.33
CA ASN A 34 10.41 22.63 2.16
C ASN A 34 10.20 22.38 3.67
N LEU A 35 10.41 21.14 4.11
CA LEU A 35 10.25 20.70 5.48
C LEU A 35 11.62 20.57 6.15
N THR A 36 11.85 21.34 7.22
CA THR A 36 13.09 21.25 8.01
C THR A 36 12.96 20.16 9.06
N ILE A 37 13.93 19.24 9.13
CA ILE A 37 13.99 18.20 10.16
C ILE A 37 14.96 18.60 11.26
N THR A 38 14.52 18.59 12.50
CA THR A 38 15.38 18.76 13.70
C THR A 38 15.38 17.48 14.53
N PHE A 39 16.49 17.22 15.21
CA PHE A 39 16.66 15.99 15.99
C PHE A 39 16.95 16.29 17.47
N THR A 40 16.34 15.50 18.36
CA THR A 40 16.76 15.35 19.75
C THR A 40 17.19 13.91 19.98
N ARG A 41 18.42 13.69 20.44
CA ARG A 41 18.95 12.34 20.68
C ARG A 41 18.82 11.97 22.15
N SER A 42 18.43 10.72 22.41
CA SER A 42 18.56 10.14 23.74
C SER A 42 20.05 10.06 24.10
N PRO A 43 20.46 10.45 25.31
CA PRO A 43 21.87 10.43 25.72
C PRO A 43 22.38 9.00 25.99
N ARG A 44 21.45 8.03 26.14
CA ARG A 44 21.78 6.64 26.44
C ARG A 44 21.81 5.81 25.16
N LEU A 45 22.86 5.00 25.03
CA LEU A 45 22.92 3.89 24.09
C LEU A 45 22.30 2.67 24.77
N TYR A 46 21.16 2.20 24.27
CA TYR A 46 20.40 1.12 24.89
C TYR A 46 20.96 -0.25 24.55
N HIS A 47 20.82 -1.21 25.45
CA HIS A 47 21.37 -2.54 25.24
C HIS A 47 20.55 -3.35 24.25
N SER A 48 21.23 -4.05 23.35
CA SER A 48 20.71 -5.21 22.64
C SER A 48 20.72 -6.44 23.56
N TYR A 49 19.97 -7.48 23.19
CA TYR A 49 20.03 -8.77 23.91
C TYR A 49 21.46 -9.32 23.96
N SER A 50 22.19 -9.26 22.84
CA SER A 50 23.59 -9.69 22.74
C SER A 50 24.49 -8.91 23.70
N SER A 51 24.32 -7.59 23.79
CA SER A 51 25.13 -6.76 24.69
C SER A 51 24.80 -6.98 26.17
N LEU A 52 23.54 -7.31 26.51
CA LEU A 52 23.20 -7.72 27.88
C LEU A 52 23.86 -9.05 28.23
N LEU A 53 23.78 -10.06 27.35
CA LEU A 53 24.40 -11.36 27.62
C LEU A 53 25.92 -11.27 27.78
N ALA A 54 26.58 -10.31 27.13
CA ALA A 54 28.01 -10.07 27.28
C ALA A 54 28.43 -9.63 28.70
N ILE A 55 27.50 -9.12 29.52
CA ILE A 55 27.74 -8.76 30.93
C ILE A 55 28.07 -10.01 31.77
N ASN A 56 27.52 -11.16 31.38
CA ASN A 56 27.75 -12.47 32.03
C ASN A 56 27.51 -12.48 33.55
N ASP A 57 26.57 -11.67 34.02
CA ASP A 57 26.08 -11.62 35.40
C ASP A 57 24.57 -11.36 35.39
N LYS A 58 23.80 -12.24 36.06
CA LYS A 58 22.34 -12.21 36.00
C LYS A 58 21.74 -10.97 36.66
N ASP A 59 22.30 -10.54 37.79
CA ASP A 59 21.75 -9.44 38.57
C ASP A 59 22.09 -8.12 37.86
N ALA A 60 23.31 -7.97 37.35
CA ALA A 60 23.71 -6.83 36.52
C ALA A 60 22.88 -6.73 35.23
N VAL A 61 22.57 -7.85 34.56
CA VAL A 61 21.67 -7.86 33.39
C VAL A 61 20.27 -7.37 33.75
N THR A 62 19.77 -7.76 34.93
CA THR A 62 18.46 -7.33 35.43
C THR A 62 18.46 -5.83 35.71
N ASP A 63 19.49 -5.33 36.38
CA ASP A 63 19.65 -3.91 36.69
C ASP A 63 19.76 -3.05 35.42
N GLU A 64 20.59 -3.44 34.45
CA GLU A 64 20.72 -2.73 33.17
C GLU A 64 19.42 -2.75 32.35
N THR A 65 18.65 -3.85 32.42
CA THR A 65 17.34 -3.93 31.76
C THR A 65 16.34 -2.95 32.37
N LEU A 66 16.30 -2.84 33.71
CA LEU A 66 15.45 -1.90 34.43
C LEU A 66 15.90 -0.46 34.20
N LEU A 67 17.21 -0.22 34.11
CA LEU A 67 17.78 1.08 33.80
C LEU A 67 17.44 1.51 32.37
N ASP A 68 17.58 0.63 31.38
CA ASP A 68 17.16 0.89 29.99
C ASP A 68 15.68 1.25 29.92
N ALA A 69 14.82 0.48 30.59
CA ALA A 69 13.38 0.71 30.58
C ALA A 69 13.01 2.05 31.24
N SER A 70 13.51 2.30 32.45
CA SER A 70 13.22 3.53 33.20
C SER A 70 13.75 4.78 32.48
N HIS A 71 14.97 4.73 31.96
CA HIS A 71 15.55 5.82 31.20
C HIS A 71 14.78 6.07 29.90
N TYR A 72 14.45 5.03 29.14
CA TYR A 72 13.75 5.22 27.86
C TYR A 72 12.39 5.86 28.07
N ARG A 73 11.63 5.39 29.08
CA ARG A 73 10.35 6.00 29.45
C ARG A 73 10.52 7.48 29.81
N ALA A 74 11.42 7.80 30.73
CA ALA A 74 11.63 9.18 31.19
C ALA A 74 12.04 10.09 30.02
N TRP A 75 12.87 9.58 29.10
CA TRP A 75 13.28 10.30 27.91
C TRP A 75 12.12 10.52 26.92
N CYS A 76 11.21 9.56 26.74
CA CYS A 76 10.00 9.77 25.93
C CYS A 76 9.12 10.89 26.50
N GLU A 77 8.94 10.93 27.82
CA GLU A 77 8.18 11.97 28.52
C GLU A 77 8.84 13.36 28.33
N ASP A 78 10.16 13.44 28.52
CA ASP A 78 10.95 14.65 28.30
C ASP A 78 10.92 15.12 26.83
N ALA A 79 11.08 14.20 25.88
CA ALA A 79 11.08 14.51 24.46
C ALA A 79 9.73 15.12 24.03
N VAL A 80 8.61 14.56 24.50
CA VAL A 80 7.27 15.09 24.24
C VAL A 80 7.10 16.48 24.85
N ALA A 81 7.58 16.69 26.08
CA ALA A 81 7.54 18.01 26.72
C ALA A 81 8.29 19.08 25.91
N HIS A 82 9.32 18.68 25.15
CA HIS A 82 10.08 19.52 24.24
C HIS A 82 9.55 19.54 22.79
N GLY A 83 8.34 19.04 22.55
CA GLY A 83 7.64 19.16 21.26
C GLY A 83 7.87 18.01 20.28
N VAL A 84 8.56 16.94 20.68
CA VAL A 84 8.71 15.73 19.85
C VAL A 84 7.38 14.99 19.75
N ARG A 85 6.95 14.70 18.52
CA ARG A 85 5.74 13.90 18.24
C ARG A 85 6.04 12.55 17.59
N ALA A 86 7.27 12.37 17.12
CA ALA A 86 7.72 11.15 16.48
C ALA A 86 9.14 10.78 16.92
N ILE A 87 9.36 9.51 17.22
CA ILE A 87 10.66 8.95 17.57
C ILE A 87 11.05 7.94 16.50
N PHE A 88 12.29 7.96 16.03
CA PHE A 88 12.90 6.80 15.38
C PHE A 88 13.75 6.05 16.40
N ARG A 89 13.54 4.74 16.48
CA ARG A 89 14.21 3.87 17.44
C ARG A 89 14.82 2.67 16.74
N THR A 90 16.08 2.37 17.03
CA THR A 90 16.73 1.12 16.61
C THR A 90 16.56 0.03 17.68
N SER A 91 16.92 -1.22 17.38
CA SER A 91 16.69 -2.34 18.29
C SER A 91 17.18 -2.10 19.73
N ILE A 92 16.33 -2.41 20.71
CA ILE A 92 16.59 -2.42 22.16
C ILE A 92 16.17 -3.80 22.65
N SER A 93 16.76 -4.27 23.76
CA SER A 93 16.35 -5.49 24.45
C SER A 93 14.83 -5.58 24.59
N ALA A 94 14.27 -6.73 24.18
CA ALA A 94 12.84 -6.96 24.19
C ALA A 94 12.24 -6.81 25.60
N GLN A 95 12.96 -7.22 26.64
CA GLN A 95 12.49 -7.16 28.03
C GLN A 95 12.32 -5.71 28.50
N ALA A 96 13.32 -4.86 28.28
CA ALA A 96 13.22 -3.44 28.61
C ALA A 96 12.07 -2.77 27.82
N LEU A 97 11.94 -3.12 26.54
CA LEU A 97 10.91 -2.56 25.67
C LEU A 97 9.49 -2.98 26.08
N TYR A 98 9.27 -4.22 26.52
CA TYR A 98 7.94 -4.65 27.01
C TYR A 98 7.53 -3.91 28.28
N LEU A 99 8.47 -3.65 29.20
CA LEU A 99 8.21 -2.83 30.39
C LEU A 99 7.78 -1.40 30.00
N VAL A 100 8.46 -0.79 29.04
CA VAL A 100 8.12 0.55 28.56
C VAL A 100 6.76 0.56 27.87
N ARG A 101 6.48 -0.44 27.02
CA ARG A 101 5.21 -0.56 26.30
C ARG A 101 4.02 -0.73 27.24
N GLU A 102 4.17 -1.52 28.30
CA GLU A 102 3.16 -1.65 29.35
C GLU A 102 2.91 -0.30 30.04
N GLN A 103 3.97 0.37 30.50
CA GLN A 103 3.87 1.62 31.24
C GLN A 103 3.33 2.78 30.40
N LEU A 104 3.70 2.84 29.12
CA LEU A 104 3.30 3.89 28.18
C LEU A 104 2.08 3.53 27.33
N GLN A 105 1.42 2.42 27.64
CA GLN A 105 0.22 1.91 26.96
C GLN A 105 0.41 1.87 25.43
N ALA A 106 1.45 1.19 24.98
CA ALA A 106 1.78 1.11 23.58
C ALA A 106 0.84 0.19 22.81
N ILE A 107 0.57 0.58 21.56
CA ILE A 107 0.00 -0.30 20.53
C ILE A 107 0.92 -0.32 19.32
N LYS A 108 0.89 -1.41 18.55
CA LYS A 108 1.48 -1.43 17.21
C LYS A 108 0.37 -1.29 16.17
N VAL A 109 0.59 -0.48 15.15
CA VAL A 109 -0.40 -0.14 14.13
C VAL A 109 0.13 -0.56 12.76
N GLU A 110 -0.63 -1.41 12.08
CA GLU A 110 -0.25 -1.96 10.78
C GLU A 110 -1.41 -1.88 9.79
N HIS A 111 -1.13 -1.38 8.59
CA HIS A 111 -2.11 -1.25 7.52
C HIS A 111 -1.71 -2.11 6.32
N PHE A 112 -2.39 -3.23 6.16
CA PHE A 112 -2.19 -4.16 5.06
C PHE A 112 -3.15 -3.81 3.92
N LYS A 113 -2.63 -3.15 2.86
CA LYS A 113 -3.39 -2.89 1.63
C LYS A 113 -3.43 -4.15 0.77
N LEU A 114 -4.59 -4.80 0.68
CA LEU A 114 -4.75 -6.06 -0.05
C LEU A 114 -5.21 -5.83 -1.50
N SER A 115 -6.05 -4.81 -1.68
CA SER A 115 -6.52 -4.33 -2.99
C SER A 115 -6.99 -2.87 -2.84
N PRO A 116 -7.39 -2.18 -3.93
CA PRO A 116 -7.95 -0.85 -3.85
C PRO A 116 -9.22 -0.76 -2.98
N THR A 117 -9.94 -1.87 -2.81
CA THR A 117 -11.20 -1.92 -2.05
C THR A 117 -11.12 -2.77 -0.79
N ALA A 118 -9.99 -3.44 -0.54
CA ALA A 118 -9.80 -4.29 0.63
C ALA A 118 -8.50 -3.97 1.36
N SER A 119 -8.59 -3.76 2.67
CA SER A 119 -7.42 -3.59 3.52
C SER A 119 -7.70 -3.97 4.96
N VAL A 120 -6.67 -4.35 5.70
CA VAL A 120 -6.74 -4.66 7.13
C VAL A 120 -5.99 -3.56 7.87
N LEU A 121 -6.67 -2.89 8.81
CA LEU A 121 -6.02 -2.15 9.88
C LEU A 121 -5.93 -3.07 11.10
N LEU A 122 -4.72 -3.53 11.40
CA LEU A 122 -4.42 -4.33 12.58
C LEU A 122 -3.81 -3.43 13.65
N VAL A 123 -4.50 -3.31 14.78
CA VAL A 123 -4.01 -2.67 15.99
C VAL A 123 -3.67 -3.75 17.00
N ARG A 124 -2.38 -3.93 17.25
CA ARG A 124 -1.84 -4.89 18.20
C ARG A 124 -1.70 -4.25 19.56
N ASP A 125 -2.40 -4.81 20.54
CA ASP A 125 -2.31 -4.41 21.94
C ASP A 125 -0.95 -4.85 22.50
N GLN A 126 -0.07 -3.89 22.77
CA GLN A 126 1.23 -4.14 23.41
C GLN A 126 1.29 -3.64 24.85
N ALA A 127 0.19 -3.08 25.35
CA ALA A 127 0.08 -2.44 26.66
C ALA A 127 -0.21 -3.46 27.77
N GLN A 128 -0.83 -4.58 27.40
CA GLN A 128 -1.37 -5.54 28.35
C GLN A 128 -1.34 -6.99 27.80
N GLY A 129 -1.73 -7.96 28.62
CA GLY A 129 -1.75 -9.38 28.25
C GLY A 129 -0.41 -10.09 28.44
N PHE A 130 -0.21 -11.24 27.78
CA PHE A 130 0.84 -12.19 28.15
C PHE A 130 2.26 -11.62 28.04
N TYR A 131 2.52 -10.72 27.09
CA TYR A 131 3.86 -10.11 26.93
C TYR A 131 4.15 -9.00 27.95
N SER A 132 3.14 -8.53 28.68
CA SER A 132 3.29 -7.63 29.82
C SER A 132 3.06 -8.38 31.15
N GLY A 133 3.36 -7.75 32.28
CA GLY A 133 3.16 -8.35 33.59
C GLY A 133 4.38 -9.03 34.20
N THR A 134 4.14 -9.69 35.34
CA THR A 134 5.19 -10.06 36.30
C THR A 134 5.43 -11.55 36.35
N ASN A 135 6.71 -11.92 36.46
CA ASN A 135 7.12 -13.29 36.72
C ASN A 135 7.34 -13.48 38.22
N SER A 136 6.85 -14.60 38.75
CA SER A 136 7.19 -15.12 40.07
C SER A 136 7.89 -16.45 39.87
N ILE A 137 9.16 -16.52 40.28
CA ILE A 137 9.96 -17.75 40.25
C ILE A 137 9.91 -18.32 41.66
N ASN A 138 9.62 -19.61 41.78
CA ASN A 138 9.61 -20.24 43.10
C ASN A 138 11.04 -20.28 43.71
N PRO A 139 11.18 -20.47 45.04
CA PRO A 139 12.50 -20.50 45.67
C PRO A 139 13.47 -21.57 45.13
N ALA A 140 12.95 -22.68 44.59
CA ALA A 140 13.76 -23.75 44.00
C ALA A 140 14.29 -23.41 42.59
N GLY A 141 13.73 -22.39 41.91
CA GLY A 141 14.14 -21.98 40.57
C GLY A 141 13.69 -22.92 39.44
N ASP A 142 12.84 -23.90 39.72
CA ASP A 142 12.38 -24.92 38.76
C ASP A 142 10.96 -24.64 38.22
N THR A 143 10.25 -23.65 38.76
CA THR A 143 8.95 -23.21 38.26
C THR A 143 8.84 -21.70 38.17
N VAL A 144 8.14 -21.23 37.13
CA VAL A 144 7.83 -19.82 36.92
C VAL A 144 6.33 -19.66 36.68
N SER A 145 5.72 -18.73 37.40
CA SER A 145 4.34 -18.28 37.17
C SER A 145 4.36 -16.87 36.61
N ARG A 146 3.55 -16.60 35.58
CA ARG A 146 3.42 -15.27 34.98
C ARG A 146 2.00 -14.75 35.15
N THR A 147 1.87 -13.55 35.70
CA THR A 147 0.57 -12.89 35.89
C THR A 147 0.48 -11.69 34.95
N ALA A 148 -0.57 -11.65 34.13
CA ALA A 148 -0.87 -10.57 33.21
C ALA A 148 -2.23 -9.95 33.57
N PHE A 149 -2.37 -8.65 33.28
CA PHE A 149 -3.57 -7.89 33.58
C PHE A 149 -4.20 -7.38 32.29
N PHE A 150 -5.52 -7.15 32.33
CA PHE A 150 -6.26 -6.43 31.31
C PHE A 150 -7.07 -5.32 31.99
N SER A 151 -7.01 -4.11 31.44
CA SER A 151 -7.74 -2.95 31.92
C SER A 151 -8.78 -2.53 30.89
N LYS A 152 -9.99 -2.26 31.37
CA LYS A 152 -11.06 -1.69 30.55
C LYS A 152 -10.67 -0.32 29.98
N ASP A 153 -9.96 0.50 30.75
CA ASP A 153 -9.54 1.84 30.33
C ASP A 153 -8.51 1.75 29.21
N VAL A 154 -7.54 0.83 29.32
CA VAL A 154 -6.56 0.57 28.25
C VAL A 154 -7.27 0.10 26.98
N PHE A 155 -8.17 -0.88 27.08
CA PHE A 155 -8.96 -1.29 25.90
C PHE A 155 -9.77 -0.13 25.31
N THR A 156 -10.35 0.71 26.15
CA THR A 156 -11.13 1.87 25.70
C THR A 156 -10.26 2.82 24.87
N ASN A 157 -9.06 3.15 25.36
CA ASN A 157 -8.10 3.98 24.63
C ASN A 157 -7.68 3.36 23.30
N ILE A 158 -7.45 2.05 23.27
CA ILE A 158 -7.08 1.31 22.05
C ILE A 158 -8.22 1.34 21.03
N VAL A 159 -9.46 1.08 21.45
CA VAL A 159 -10.64 1.09 20.57
C VAL A 159 -10.86 2.48 19.97
N GLU A 160 -10.79 3.53 20.80
CA GLU A 160 -10.95 4.91 20.34
C GLU A 160 -9.85 5.31 19.36
N TYR A 161 -8.59 5.01 19.68
CA TYR A 161 -7.48 5.25 18.77
C TYR A 161 -7.68 4.49 17.44
N ALA A 162 -8.06 3.22 17.50
CA ALA A 162 -8.26 2.37 16.33
C ALA A 162 -9.34 2.95 15.40
N LEU A 163 -10.44 3.46 15.95
CA LEU A 163 -11.50 4.12 15.18
C LEU A 163 -11.04 5.46 14.58
N LEU A 164 -10.27 6.26 15.33
CA LEU A 164 -9.66 7.49 14.83
C LEU A 164 -8.71 7.21 13.65
N ARG A 165 -7.85 6.20 13.78
CA ARG A 165 -6.92 5.77 12.73
C ARG A 165 -7.69 5.22 11.52
N ALA A 166 -8.71 4.40 11.74
CA ALA A 166 -9.57 3.87 10.68
C ALA A 166 -10.26 4.99 9.90
N ARG A 167 -10.77 6.03 10.57
CA ARG A 167 -11.40 7.18 9.89
C ARG A 167 -10.40 7.99 9.06
N ARG A 168 -9.13 8.08 9.46
CA ARG A 168 -8.08 8.73 8.65
C ARG A 168 -7.74 7.92 7.40
N LEU A 169 -7.69 6.59 7.51
CA LEU A 169 -7.41 5.70 6.39
C LEU A 169 -8.60 5.54 5.44
N TRP A 170 -9.82 5.54 5.98
CA TRP A 170 -11.08 5.38 5.27
C TRP A 170 -12.00 6.58 5.56
N PRO A 171 -11.72 7.75 4.94
CA PRO A 171 -12.43 8.99 5.26
C PRO A 171 -13.90 8.95 4.88
N THR A 172 -14.25 8.21 3.82
CA THR A 172 -15.61 8.11 3.28
C THR A 172 -16.30 6.82 3.69
N GLY A 173 -17.62 6.88 3.88
CA GLY A 173 -18.44 5.71 4.19
C GLY A 173 -18.46 5.29 5.67
N PRO A 174 -19.20 4.20 5.98
CA PRO A 174 -19.26 3.64 7.32
C PRO A 174 -17.94 2.93 7.66
N LEU A 175 -17.51 3.05 8.92
CA LEU A 175 -16.38 2.28 9.41
C LEU A 175 -16.76 0.80 9.55
N PRO A 176 -15.82 -0.13 9.29
CA PRO A 176 -16.06 -1.53 9.55
C PRO A 176 -16.24 -1.79 11.05
N PRO A 177 -16.90 -2.89 11.42
CA PRO A 177 -17.01 -3.30 12.82
C PRO A 177 -15.62 -3.57 13.41
N VAL A 178 -15.46 -3.27 14.70
CA VAL A 178 -14.25 -3.60 15.46
C VAL A 178 -14.29 -5.08 15.83
N THR A 179 -13.35 -5.85 15.28
CA THR A 179 -13.17 -7.26 15.67
C THR A 179 -11.99 -7.38 16.62
N MET A 180 -12.29 -7.70 17.88
CA MET A 180 -11.31 -7.90 18.95
C MET A 180 -10.89 -9.37 19.02
N ILE A 181 -9.61 -9.65 18.81
CA ILE A 181 -9.06 -11.00 18.66
C ILE A 181 -8.30 -11.39 19.94
N TYR A 182 -8.96 -12.16 20.80
CA TYR A 182 -8.47 -12.52 22.14
C TYR A 182 -8.98 -13.90 22.56
N LYS A 183 -8.37 -14.52 23.57
CA LYS A 183 -8.92 -15.72 24.24
C LYS A 183 -9.97 -15.34 25.29
N PHE A 184 -10.96 -14.56 24.89
CA PHE A 184 -11.91 -13.88 25.79
C PHE A 184 -12.83 -14.80 26.63
N HIS A 185 -13.03 -16.06 26.21
CA HIS A 185 -13.87 -17.02 26.93
C HIS A 185 -13.33 -17.42 28.32
N LEU A 186 -12.07 -17.08 28.62
CA LEU A 186 -11.46 -17.34 29.93
C LEU A 186 -11.82 -16.28 30.99
N PHE A 187 -12.60 -15.26 30.63
CA PHE A 187 -12.90 -14.11 31.49
C PHE A 187 -14.39 -13.98 31.81
N ASP A 188 -15.10 -15.10 31.94
CA ASP A 188 -16.50 -15.19 32.42
C ASP A 188 -17.48 -14.18 31.79
N GLY A 189 -17.28 -13.84 30.51
CA GLY A 189 -18.13 -12.90 29.77
C GLY A 189 -17.86 -11.40 30.05
N LEU A 190 -16.91 -11.06 30.92
CA LEU A 190 -16.56 -9.67 31.27
C LEU A 190 -16.19 -8.83 30.03
N PHE A 191 -15.39 -9.40 29.12
CA PHE A 191 -15.02 -8.70 27.88
C PHE A 191 -16.24 -8.44 26.99
N HIS A 192 -17.25 -9.31 27.02
CA HIS A 192 -18.46 -9.12 26.25
C HIS A 192 -19.31 -7.96 26.80
N SER A 193 -19.37 -7.79 28.13
CA SER A 193 -20.07 -6.64 28.73
C SER A 193 -19.41 -5.31 28.35
N TRP A 194 -18.08 -5.25 28.33
CA TRP A 194 -17.35 -4.07 27.86
C TRP A 194 -17.58 -3.79 26.36
N ALA A 195 -17.61 -4.82 25.51
CA ALA A 195 -17.92 -4.66 24.09
C ALA A 195 -19.33 -4.07 23.85
N GLN A 196 -20.32 -4.50 24.62
CA GLN A 196 -21.69 -3.96 24.54
C GLN A 196 -21.73 -2.48 24.94
N GLU A 197 -21.00 -2.10 25.98
CA GLU A 197 -20.89 -0.71 26.41
C GLU A 197 -20.20 0.16 25.35
N TRP A 198 -19.07 -0.28 24.79
CA TRP A 198 -18.40 0.44 23.71
C TRP A 198 -19.28 0.56 22.47
N GLN A 199 -20.04 -0.48 22.11
CA GLN A 199 -20.97 -0.43 21.00
C GLN A 199 -22.07 0.63 21.23
N ALA A 200 -22.64 0.69 22.43
CA ALA A 200 -23.64 1.68 22.78
C ALA A 200 -23.07 3.11 22.77
N ARG A 201 -21.84 3.28 23.26
CA ARG A 201 -21.18 4.59 23.38
C ARG A 201 -20.62 5.12 22.05
N LEU A 202 -20.02 4.26 21.23
CA LEU A 202 -19.27 4.65 20.03
C LEU A 202 -20.10 4.50 18.74
N GLY A 203 -21.26 3.82 18.80
CA GLY A 203 -22.13 3.62 17.64
C GLY A 203 -21.53 2.68 16.57
N VAL A 204 -20.46 1.96 16.89
CA VAL A 204 -19.82 0.97 16.01
C VAL A 204 -19.95 -0.40 16.65
N ARG A 205 -20.29 -1.41 15.86
CA ARG A 205 -20.35 -2.79 16.35
C ARG A 205 -18.97 -3.25 16.81
N VAL A 206 -18.88 -3.71 18.06
CA VAL A 206 -17.68 -4.30 18.65
C VAL A 206 -17.97 -5.75 18.98
N ARG A 207 -17.09 -6.67 18.55
CA ARG A 207 -17.23 -8.10 18.84
C ARG A 207 -15.89 -8.73 19.19
N PHE A 208 -15.93 -9.79 19.98
CA PHE A 208 -14.76 -10.63 20.23
C PHE A 208 -14.78 -11.90 19.36
N VAL A 209 -13.61 -12.33 18.90
CA VAL A 209 -13.37 -13.57 18.13
C VAL A 209 -12.10 -14.22 18.66
N GLN A 210 -12.04 -15.56 18.66
CA GLN A 210 -10.82 -16.28 19.04
C GLN A 210 -9.78 -16.21 17.90
N GLY A 211 -8.49 -16.14 18.25
CA GLY A 211 -7.41 -16.01 17.24
C GLY A 211 -7.33 -17.16 16.24
N ASP A 212 -7.52 -18.39 16.72
CA ASP A 212 -7.61 -19.60 15.87
C ASP A 212 -8.76 -19.53 14.86
N THR A 213 -9.94 -19.11 15.33
CA THR A 213 -11.13 -18.91 14.50
C THR A 213 -10.90 -17.82 13.46
N MET A 214 -10.33 -16.68 13.87
CA MET A 214 -10.04 -15.57 12.96
C MET A 214 -9.03 -15.99 11.88
N ASN A 215 -7.98 -16.72 12.26
CA ASN A 215 -6.99 -17.25 11.32
C ASN A 215 -7.62 -18.21 10.32
N ARG A 216 -8.40 -19.18 10.80
CA ARG A 216 -9.14 -20.09 9.93
C ARG A 216 -10.03 -19.32 8.95
N ASP A 217 -10.76 -18.32 9.41
CA ASP A 217 -11.68 -17.56 8.56
C ASP A 217 -10.92 -16.75 7.49
N ILE A 218 -9.80 -16.11 7.84
CA ILE A 218 -8.93 -15.42 6.87
C ILE A 218 -8.39 -16.43 5.84
N LEU A 219 -7.96 -17.61 6.27
CA LEU A 219 -7.42 -18.63 5.37
C LEU A 219 -8.49 -19.22 4.44
N ALA A 220 -9.69 -19.48 4.96
CA ALA A 220 -10.77 -20.12 4.22
C ALA A 220 -11.50 -19.15 3.28
N PHE A 221 -11.72 -17.91 3.71
CA PHE A 221 -12.60 -16.95 3.03
C PHE A 221 -11.87 -15.70 2.52
N GLY A 222 -10.59 -15.53 2.85
CA GLY A 222 -9.83 -14.33 2.53
C GLY A 222 -10.31 -13.11 3.33
N VAL A 223 -9.98 -11.93 2.83
CA VAL A 223 -10.40 -10.64 3.40
C VAL A 223 -11.16 -9.85 2.36
N THR A 224 -12.38 -9.45 2.70
CA THR A 224 -13.24 -8.62 1.84
C THR A 224 -13.45 -7.25 2.46
N GLY A 225 -13.34 -6.19 1.66
CA GLY A 225 -13.54 -4.83 2.14
C GLY A 225 -12.50 -4.39 3.17
N HIS A 226 -12.79 -3.31 3.88
CA HIS A 226 -11.96 -2.82 4.97
C HIS A 226 -12.27 -3.61 6.25
N GLN A 227 -11.22 -4.05 6.96
CA GLN A 227 -11.32 -4.78 8.21
C GLN A 227 -10.56 -4.05 9.31
N LEU A 228 -11.18 -3.87 10.47
CA LEU A 228 -10.56 -3.28 11.66
C LEU A 228 -10.39 -4.34 12.74
N PHE A 229 -9.15 -4.75 12.95
CA PHE A 229 -8.77 -5.76 13.92
C PHE A 229 -8.03 -5.12 15.09
N ILE A 230 -8.45 -5.47 16.31
CA ILE A 230 -7.69 -5.18 17.53
C ILE A 230 -7.33 -6.52 18.13
N SER A 231 -6.05 -6.84 18.31
CA SER A 231 -5.63 -8.17 18.71
C SER A 231 -4.68 -8.15 19.89
N ALA A 232 -4.76 -9.17 20.74
CA ALA A 232 -3.77 -9.40 21.79
C ALA A 232 -2.37 -9.53 21.17
N ASN A 233 -1.35 -9.17 21.95
CA ASN A 233 0.04 -9.07 21.52
C ASN A 233 0.52 -10.32 20.78
N GLU A 234 0.33 -11.50 21.41
CA GLU A 234 0.77 -12.80 20.92
C GLU A 234 0.02 -13.25 19.66
N TYR A 235 -1.30 -13.03 19.60
CA TYR A 235 -2.10 -13.41 18.44
C TYR A 235 -1.76 -12.54 17.24
N ALA A 236 -1.60 -11.23 17.44
CA ALA A 236 -1.25 -10.31 16.38
C ALA A 236 0.13 -10.65 15.78
N ASP A 237 1.09 -11.04 16.63
CA ASP A 237 2.42 -11.50 16.19
C ASP A 237 2.33 -12.70 15.24
N ILE A 238 1.56 -13.71 15.63
CA ILE A 238 1.34 -14.92 14.81
C ILE A 238 0.58 -14.57 13.53
N MET A 239 -0.43 -13.73 13.63
CA MET A 239 -1.26 -13.29 12.50
C MET A 239 -0.45 -12.51 11.48
N GLN A 240 0.46 -11.63 11.92
CA GLN A 240 1.25 -10.77 11.05
C GLN A 240 2.01 -11.59 10.01
N THR A 241 2.67 -12.67 10.41
CA THR A 241 3.39 -13.56 9.50
C THR A 241 2.47 -14.18 8.45
N VAL A 242 1.28 -14.64 8.86
CA VAL A 242 0.28 -15.20 7.94
C VAL A 242 -0.24 -14.15 6.96
N LEU A 243 -0.49 -12.93 7.42
CA LEU A 243 -0.96 -11.83 6.57
C LEU A 243 0.10 -11.43 5.54
N LEU A 244 1.37 -11.33 5.93
CA LEU A 244 2.47 -10.98 5.03
C LEU A 244 2.65 -12.02 3.92
N ASP A 245 2.68 -13.30 4.28
CA ASP A 245 2.84 -14.42 3.33
C ASP A 245 1.63 -14.53 2.39
N ARG A 246 0.42 -14.63 2.96
CA ARG A 246 -0.80 -14.92 2.19
C ARG A 246 -1.16 -13.83 1.20
N PHE A 247 -0.87 -12.58 1.54
CA PHE A 247 -1.22 -11.43 0.72
C PHE A 247 -0.04 -10.84 -0.06
N GLY A 248 1.14 -11.49 -0.02
CA GLY A 248 2.30 -11.09 -0.82
C GLY A 248 2.82 -9.69 -0.48
N LEU A 249 2.72 -9.27 0.79
CA LEU A 249 3.03 -7.90 1.22
C LEU A 249 4.51 -7.68 1.57
N GLY A 250 5.37 -8.62 1.15
CA GLY A 250 6.82 -8.57 1.33
C GLY A 250 7.33 -9.40 2.51
N ALA A 251 8.64 -9.36 2.71
CA ALA A 251 9.35 -10.07 3.77
C ALA A 251 9.55 -9.17 5.00
N GLN A 252 9.55 -9.78 6.20
CA GLN A 252 9.62 -9.07 7.48
C GLN A 252 10.88 -8.19 7.62
N GLU A 253 11.98 -8.60 6.99
CA GLU A 253 13.30 -7.95 7.09
C GLU A 253 13.31 -6.55 6.46
N ALA A 254 12.45 -6.30 5.46
CA ALA A 254 12.29 -5.01 4.81
C ALA A 254 11.09 -4.21 5.34
N ALA A 255 10.44 -4.67 6.41
CA ALA A 255 9.30 -3.99 7.01
C ALA A 255 9.73 -3.02 8.11
N CYS A 256 9.01 -1.91 8.23
CA CYS A 256 9.05 -1.02 9.38
C CYS A 256 7.75 -1.15 10.18
N ALA A 257 7.79 -0.80 11.46
CA ALA A 257 6.61 -0.79 12.32
C ALA A 257 6.38 0.59 12.94
N GLU A 258 5.12 0.94 13.14
CA GLU A 258 4.65 2.08 13.92
C GLU A 258 4.12 1.57 15.25
N ASN A 259 4.75 1.98 16.35
CA ASN A 259 4.14 1.89 17.68
C ASN A 259 3.57 3.26 18.07
N VAL A 260 2.45 3.29 18.78
CA VAL A 260 1.87 4.53 19.31
C VAL A 260 1.66 4.38 20.80
N TYR A 261 2.20 5.31 21.56
CA TYR A 261 2.01 5.38 23.01
C TYR A 261 0.72 6.13 23.32
N LEU A 262 -0.20 5.47 24.02
CA LEU A 262 -1.52 6.04 24.34
C LEU A 262 -1.61 6.60 25.76
N HIS A 263 -0.54 6.48 26.55
CA HIS A 263 -0.55 6.99 27.92
C HIS A 263 -0.84 8.51 27.95
N PRO A 264 -1.78 8.98 28.78
CA PRO A 264 -2.21 10.39 28.80
C PRO A 264 -1.08 11.41 28.96
N ALA A 265 0.00 11.05 29.67
CA ALA A 265 1.15 11.92 29.89
C ALA A 265 1.91 12.30 28.59
N LEU A 266 1.78 11.51 27.51
CA LEU A 266 2.50 11.72 26.25
C LEU A 266 1.62 12.34 25.15
N GLY A 267 0.30 12.22 25.27
CA GLY A 267 -0.56 12.26 24.08
C GLY A 267 -0.14 11.17 23.07
N PRO A 268 -0.61 11.22 21.81
CA PRO A 268 -0.23 10.22 20.81
C PRO A 268 1.20 10.47 20.30
N LEU A 269 2.19 9.88 20.98
CA LEU A 269 3.58 9.81 20.53
C LEU A 269 3.75 8.59 19.62
N SER A 270 4.25 8.81 18.40
CA SER A 270 4.52 7.71 17.46
C SER A 270 5.99 7.32 17.47
N GLU A 271 6.28 6.02 17.55
CA GLU A 271 7.62 5.45 17.45
C GLU A 271 7.72 4.60 16.19
N TYR A 272 8.73 4.88 15.38
CA TYR A 272 9.04 4.19 14.13
C TYR A 272 10.29 3.34 14.34
N GLN A 273 10.25 2.07 13.94
CA GLN A 273 11.36 1.14 14.09
C GLN A 273 11.49 0.21 12.88
N THR A 274 12.69 -0.36 12.71
CA THR A 274 12.88 -1.53 11.84
C THR A 274 12.23 -2.77 12.47
N ALA A 275 11.79 -3.72 11.65
CA ALA A 275 11.22 -4.98 12.14
C ALA A 275 12.30 -6.01 12.53
N HIS A 276 13.52 -5.90 11.96
CA HIS A 276 14.65 -6.75 12.32
C HIS A 276 15.29 -6.35 13.66
N GLY A 277 16.03 -7.28 14.28
CA GLY A 277 16.77 -7.06 15.52
C GLY A 277 18.02 -6.19 15.37
N SER A 278 18.89 -6.21 16.38
CA SER A 278 20.11 -5.38 16.47
C SER A 278 21.24 -5.82 15.53
N ALA A 279 21.19 -7.05 15.00
CA ALA A 279 22.18 -7.61 14.09
C ALA A 279 23.63 -7.28 14.54
N ASP A 280 23.95 -7.54 15.81
CA ASP A 280 25.23 -7.13 16.42
C ASP A 280 26.44 -7.70 15.67
N ASP A 281 26.27 -8.85 15.02
CA ASP A 281 27.26 -9.49 14.16
C ASP A 281 27.57 -8.68 12.87
N LEU A 282 26.69 -7.79 12.43
CA LEU A 282 26.88 -6.90 11.29
C LEU A 282 27.41 -5.52 11.68
N ALA A 283 27.48 -5.21 12.98
CA ALA A 283 27.86 -3.90 13.47
C ALA A 283 29.24 -3.47 12.94
N GLY A 284 29.30 -2.28 12.34
CA GLY A 284 30.54 -1.69 11.82
C GLY A 284 31.05 -2.31 10.52
N LYS A 285 30.34 -3.29 9.93
CA LYS A 285 30.76 -3.93 8.67
C LYS A 285 30.27 -3.19 7.41
N GLY A 286 29.31 -2.28 7.55
CA GLY A 286 28.76 -1.57 6.39
C GLY A 286 27.95 -2.47 5.46
N THR A 287 27.33 -3.52 6.00
CA THR A 287 26.58 -4.54 5.22
C THR A 287 25.14 -4.74 5.68
N VAL A 288 24.63 -3.89 6.57
CA VAL A 288 23.24 -3.98 7.04
C VAL A 288 22.29 -3.50 5.94
N ASN A 289 21.14 -4.15 5.77
CA ASN A 289 20.14 -3.73 4.80
C ASN A 289 19.40 -2.47 5.30
N PRO A 290 19.47 -1.32 4.58
CA PRO A 290 18.85 -0.07 5.05
C PRO A 290 17.37 0.07 4.67
N ALA A 291 16.77 -0.87 3.94
CA ALA A 291 15.43 -0.71 3.36
C ALA A 291 14.33 -0.45 4.41
N ALA A 292 14.37 -1.16 5.55
CA ALA A 292 13.41 -0.95 6.63
C ALA A 292 13.54 0.46 7.24
N THR A 293 14.77 0.96 7.40
CA THR A 293 15.04 2.32 7.90
C THR A 293 14.55 3.38 6.92
N ILE A 294 14.77 3.17 5.62
CA ILE A 294 14.28 4.05 4.55
C ILE A 294 12.75 4.12 4.58
N ARG A 295 12.06 2.99 4.71
CA ARG A 295 10.59 2.94 4.84
C ARG A 295 10.11 3.60 6.13
N ALA A 296 10.82 3.46 7.24
CA ALA A 296 10.49 4.14 8.49
C ALA A 296 10.54 5.68 8.34
N ALA A 297 11.54 6.21 7.63
CA ALA A 297 11.64 7.64 7.32
C ALA A 297 10.46 8.13 6.46
N ALA A 298 10.11 7.38 5.41
CA ALA A 298 8.97 7.69 4.55
C ALA A 298 7.64 7.66 5.32
N MET A 299 7.42 6.62 6.13
CA MET A 299 6.21 6.45 6.93
C MET A 299 6.06 7.57 7.97
N MET A 300 7.17 8.00 8.60
CA MET A 300 7.17 9.12 9.53
C MET A 300 6.78 10.44 8.83
N LEU A 301 7.37 10.74 7.68
CA LEU A 301 7.02 11.95 6.91
C LEU A 301 5.55 11.96 6.48
N GLN A 302 5.03 10.81 6.05
CA GLN A 302 3.63 10.67 5.68
C GLN A 302 2.69 10.90 6.86
N ASN A 303 2.94 10.23 7.99
CA ASN A 303 2.03 10.27 9.14
C ASN A 303 2.12 11.58 9.93
N GLN A 304 3.29 12.21 9.99
CA GLN A 304 3.54 13.40 10.84
C GLN A 304 3.49 14.71 10.08
N ALA A 305 3.86 14.72 8.79
CA ALA A 305 3.94 15.93 7.97
C ALA A 305 3.03 15.89 6.73
N GLY A 306 2.31 14.78 6.48
CA GLY A 306 1.42 14.64 5.33
C GLY A 306 2.14 14.51 3.98
N CYS A 307 3.46 14.25 3.99
CA CYS A 307 4.23 14.07 2.76
C CYS A 307 3.96 12.68 2.18
N LEU A 308 3.25 12.60 1.05
CA LEU A 308 2.92 11.33 0.38
C LEU A 308 4.11 10.78 -0.40
N VAL A 309 5.14 10.31 0.31
CA VAL A 309 6.40 9.81 -0.28
C VAL A 309 6.53 8.29 -0.27
N GLN A 310 5.62 7.56 0.39
CA GLN A 310 5.73 6.12 0.60
C GLN A 310 5.80 5.33 -0.71
N ASP A 311 4.85 5.54 -1.62
CA ASP A 311 4.78 4.82 -2.91
C ASP A 311 6.05 5.09 -3.75
N LYS A 312 6.58 6.32 -3.70
CA LYS A 312 7.81 6.71 -4.38
C LYS A 312 9.05 6.02 -3.79
N VAL A 313 9.11 5.93 -2.47
CA VAL A 313 10.18 5.19 -1.78
C VAL A 313 10.14 3.71 -2.13
N ASP A 314 8.95 3.09 -2.14
CA ASP A 314 8.80 1.69 -2.49
C ASP A 314 9.19 1.42 -3.95
N TRP A 315 8.77 2.28 -4.88
CA TRP A 315 9.23 2.21 -6.27
C TRP A 315 10.76 2.33 -6.40
N ALA A 316 11.38 3.30 -5.71
CA ALA A 316 12.82 3.52 -5.78
C ALA A 316 13.62 2.33 -5.22
N LEU A 317 13.15 1.72 -4.13
CA LEU A 317 13.74 0.48 -3.59
C LEU A 317 13.67 -0.66 -4.61
N GLU A 318 12.52 -0.86 -5.25
CA GLU A 318 12.35 -1.86 -6.30
C GLU A 318 13.26 -1.61 -7.52
N ASP A 319 13.40 -0.37 -7.96
CA ASP A 319 14.26 0.00 -9.09
C ASP A 319 15.76 -0.24 -8.80
N VAL A 320 16.22 0.12 -7.59
CA VAL A 320 17.58 -0.21 -7.11
C VAL A 320 17.82 -1.73 -7.15
N TRP A 321 16.88 -2.52 -6.62
CA TRP A 321 16.99 -3.98 -6.66
C TRP A 321 16.94 -4.56 -8.08
N LYS A 322 16.08 -4.04 -8.96
CA LYS A 322 15.99 -4.48 -10.38
C LYS A 322 17.29 -4.23 -11.15
N ARG A 323 18.06 -3.20 -10.77
CA ARG A 323 19.40 -2.93 -11.33
C ARG A 323 20.50 -3.83 -10.74
N GLY A 324 20.15 -4.76 -9.86
CA GLY A 324 21.09 -5.69 -9.22
C GLY A 324 21.88 -5.09 -8.05
N ILE A 325 21.53 -3.87 -7.61
CA ILE A 325 22.15 -3.23 -6.45
C ILE A 325 21.42 -3.73 -5.21
N ALA A 326 22.04 -4.67 -4.50
CA ALA A 326 21.46 -5.30 -3.32
C ALA A 326 22.53 -5.55 -2.25
N THR A 327 22.11 -5.51 -1.00
CA THR A 327 22.94 -5.84 0.17
C THR A 327 23.11 -7.36 0.32
N PRO A 328 24.10 -7.84 1.11
CA PRO A 328 24.44 -9.27 1.20
C PRO A 328 23.31 -10.20 1.63
N ASP A 329 22.40 -9.75 2.49
CA ASP A 329 21.21 -10.50 2.93
C ASP A 329 20.27 -10.85 1.76
N ARG A 330 20.32 -10.08 0.68
CA ARG A 330 19.55 -10.30 -0.56
C ARG A 330 20.41 -10.92 -1.68
N GLY A 331 21.60 -11.42 -1.35
CA GLY A 331 22.52 -12.06 -2.31
C GLY A 331 23.32 -11.09 -3.18
N GLY A 332 23.31 -9.78 -2.87
CA GLY A 332 24.11 -8.79 -3.58
C GLY A 332 25.47 -8.50 -2.93
N GLN A 333 26.20 -7.54 -3.48
CA GLN A 333 27.53 -7.14 -3.01
C GLN A 333 27.61 -5.66 -2.57
N ALA A 334 26.51 -4.91 -2.65
CA ALA A 334 26.52 -3.51 -2.28
C ALA A 334 26.67 -3.35 -0.77
N THR A 335 27.52 -2.41 -0.36
CA THR A 335 27.57 -1.92 1.02
C THR A 335 26.29 -1.14 1.35
N THR A 336 26.02 -0.95 2.64
CA THR A 336 24.91 -0.13 3.12
C THR A 336 24.94 1.27 2.50
N ALA A 337 26.12 1.89 2.42
CA ALA A 337 26.30 3.24 1.90
C ALA A 337 26.02 3.32 0.40
N GLU A 338 26.58 2.39 -0.39
CA GLU A 338 26.35 2.31 -1.84
C GLU A 338 24.86 2.11 -2.16
N PHE A 339 24.18 1.28 -1.38
CA PHE A 339 22.74 1.08 -1.55
C PHE A 339 21.95 2.37 -1.27
N VAL A 340 22.26 3.09 -0.18
CA VAL A 340 21.60 4.36 0.16
C VAL A 340 21.88 5.42 -0.91
N ASP A 341 23.09 5.50 -1.43
CA ASP A 341 23.47 6.43 -2.50
C ASP A 341 22.65 6.16 -3.77
N ALA A 342 22.59 4.89 -4.20
CA ALA A 342 21.80 4.48 -5.36
C ALA A 342 20.31 4.78 -5.17
N PHE A 343 19.77 4.53 -3.98
CA PHE A 343 18.38 4.86 -3.63
C PHE A 343 18.11 6.36 -3.70
N LEU A 344 18.95 7.20 -3.08
CA LEU A 344 18.78 8.65 -3.07
C LEU A 344 18.92 9.26 -4.46
N GLN A 345 19.78 8.71 -5.33
CA GLN A 345 19.85 9.11 -6.73
C GLN A 345 18.53 8.79 -7.46
N THR A 346 18.02 7.57 -7.32
CA THR A 346 16.76 7.15 -7.94
C THR A 346 15.57 7.99 -7.48
N VAL A 347 15.46 8.26 -6.17
CA VAL A 347 14.34 9.05 -5.64
C VAL A 347 14.39 10.52 -6.10
N GLN A 348 15.57 11.05 -6.42
CA GLN A 348 15.74 12.42 -6.93
C GLN A 348 15.50 12.56 -8.44
N GLN A 349 15.75 11.50 -9.22
CA GLN A 349 15.59 11.53 -10.69
C GLN A 349 14.12 11.73 -11.14
N GLU A 350 13.14 11.42 -10.30
CA GLU A 350 11.71 11.63 -10.60
C GLU A 350 11.24 13.10 -10.50
N GLY A 351 12.15 14.07 -10.31
CA GLY A 351 11.87 15.51 -10.48
C GLY A 351 11.64 15.95 -11.94
N GLY A 352 11.71 15.02 -12.89
CA GLY A 352 11.45 15.25 -14.31
C GLY A 352 10.74 14.06 -14.95
N GLY A 353 9.41 14.01 -14.81
CA GLY A 353 8.53 13.11 -15.56
C GLY A 353 8.45 11.68 -15.01
N ALA A 354 7.21 11.23 -14.84
CA ALA A 354 6.86 9.83 -14.63
C ALA A 354 7.53 8.90 -15.69
N PRO A 355 7.72 7.60 -15.40
CA PRO A 355 8.76 6.79 -16.00
C PRO A 355 8.65 6.66 -17.52
N LYS A 356 9.63 7.22 -18.24
CA LYS A 356 10.03 6.71 -19.56
C LYS A 356 10.95 5.52 -19.36
N LEU A 357 10.42 4.31 -19.42
CA LEU A 357 11.23 3.10 -19.63
C LEU A 357 10.61 2.22 -20.72
N GLY A 358 10.98 2.54 -21.96
CA GLY A 358 11.37 1.51 -22.91
C GLY A 358 12.90 1.42 -22.85
N LEU A 359 13.43 0.22 -22.61
CA LEU A 359 14.81 -0.12 -22.90
C LEU A 359 15.15 0.43 -24.30
N ASP A 360 16.26 1.16 -24.42
CA ASP A 360 16.88 1.69 -25.65
C ASP A 360 16.79 3.20 -25.93
N GLY A 361 16.15 4.02 -25.07
CA GLY A 361 16.24 5.49 -25.19
C GLY A 361 15.68 6.07 -26.50
N ARG A 362 14.94 5.28 -27.29
CA ARG A 362 14.20 5.73 -28.48
C ARG A 362 12.78 6.12 -28.10
N SER A 363 12.32 7.26 -28.62
CA SER A 363 10.89 7.64 -28.54
C SER A 363 10.07 6.66 -29.37
N ARG A 364 9.33 5.75 -28.71
CA ARG A 364 8.41 4.81 -29.38
C ARG A 364 7.37 5.55 -30.21
N ARG A 365 7.07 5.07 -31.42
CA ARG A 365 5.95 5.60 -32.21
C ARG A 365 4.63 5.21 -31.56
N ARG A 366 3.84 6.21 -31.16
CA ARG A 366 2.59 6.03 -30.41
C ARG A 366 1.37 6.45 -31.22
N ALA A 367 0.25 5.78 -30.98
CA ALA A 367 -1.09 6.22 -31.36
C ALA A 367 -2.07 6.12 -30.19
N VAL A 368 -3.11 6.93 -30.20
CA VAL A 368 -4.29 6.79 -29.32
C VAL A 368 -5.37 6.03 -30.07
N VAL A 369 -5.88 4.95 -29.48
CA VAL A 369 -6.99 4.16 -30.01
C VAL A 369 -8.22 4.36 -29.13
N VAL A 370 -9.26 4.96 -29.70
CA VAL A 370 -10.57 5.15 -29.07
C VAL A 370 -11.47 3.98 -29.42
N VAL A 371 -11.82 3.18 -28.42
CA VAL A 371 -12.58 1.94 -28.59
C VAL A 371 -14.06 2.16 -28.30
N ASP A 372 -14.87 2.02 -29.34
CA ASP A 372 -16.34 1.91 -29.30
C ASP A 372 -17.06 3.00 -28.49
N LEU A 373 -16.58 4.24 -28.54
CA LEU A 373 -17.25 5.41 -27.96
C LEU A 373 -18.45 5.84 -28.83
N GLN A 374 -19.46 4.97 -28.97
CA GLN A 374 -20.63 5.16 -29.83
C GLN A 374 -21.89 5.46 -29.01
N ASN A 375 -22.87 6.12 -29.64
CA ASN A 375 -24.11 6.59 -28.99
C ASN A 375 -24.88 5.50 -28.24
N ASP A 376 -25.08 4.32 -28.84
CA ASP A 376 -25.77 3.22 -28.16
C ASP A 376 -25.02 2.77 -26.90
N MET A 377 -23.69 2.67 -26.97
CA MET A 377 -22.86 2.18 -25.87
C MET A 377 -22.80 3.16 -24.70
N VAL A 378 -22.75 4.46 -24.99
CA VAL A 378 -22.77 5.51 -23.98
C VAL A 378 -24.15 5.63 -23.33
N THR A 379 -25.20 5.75 -24.14
CA THR A 379 -26.54 6.07 -23.60
C THR A 379 -27.24 4.90 -22.93
N GLN A 380 -26.91 3.67 -23.31
CA GLN A 380 -27.45 2.46 -22.68
C GLN A 380 -26.58 1.93 -21.54
N TYR A 381 -25.46 2.60 -21.23
CA TYR A 381 -24.61 2.23 -20.11
C TYR A 381 -25.34 2.45 -18.77
N LYS A 382 -25.27 1.47 -17.87
CA LYS A 382 -26.07 1.47 -16.64
C LYS A 382 -25.64 2.55 -15.64
N ASP A 383 -24.34 2.75 -15.47
CA ASP A 383 -23.79 3.74 -14.54
C ASP A 383 -23.50 5.07 -15.22
N GLN A 384 -24.43 6.01 -15.02
CA GLN A 384 -24.34 7.36 -15.57
C GLN A 384 -23.16 8.15 -15.01
N SER A 385 -22.77 7.93 -13.75
CA SER A 385 -21.64 8.66 -13.15
C SER A 385 -20.31 8.29 -13.83
N THR A 386 -20.12 7.00 -14.12
CA THR A 386 -18.99 6.52 -14.91
C THR A 386 -19.02 7.09 -16.32
N MET A 387 -20.18 7.12 -16.99
CA MET A 387 -20.27 7.71 -18.33
C MET A 387 -19.97 9.20 -18.34
N THR A 388 -20.48 9.98 -17.39
CA THR A 388 -20.17 11.41 -17.27
C THR A 388 -18.66 11.63 -17.15
N ARG A 389 -17.99 10.85 -16.29
CA ARG A 389 -16.54 10.91 -16.12
C ARG A 389 -15.77 10.54 -17.40
N VAL A 390 -16.10 9.40 -18.01
CA VAL A 390 -15.38 8.89 -19.18
C VAL A 390 -15.56 9.82 -20.39
N THR A 391 -16.79 10.28 -20.64
CA THR A 391 -17.09 11.20 -21.75
C THR A 391 -16.52 12.60 -21.54
N ALA A 392 -16.25 13.02 -20.29
CA ALA A 392 -15.52 14.25 -19.99
C ALA A 392 -13.99 14.10 -20.12
N ASN A 393 -13.45 12.91 -19.83
CA ASN A 393 -12.00 12.69 -19.81
C ASN A 393 -11.42 12.34 -21.18
N ILE A 394 -12.08 11.49 -21.97
CA ILE A 394 -11.57 11.09 -23.29
C ILE A 394 -11.26 12.30 -24.19
N PRO A 395 -12.10 13.35 -24.29
CA PRO A 395 -11.78 14.53 -25.10
C PRO A 395 -10.48 15.22 -24.70
N ARG A 396 -10.13 15.20 -23.41
CA ARG A 396 -8.87 15.77 -22.89
C ARG A 396 -7.66 14.96 -23.33
N VAL A 397 -7.77 13.63 -23.35
CA VAL A 397 -6.73 12.74 -23.90
C VAL A 397 -6.53 13.00 -25.39
N LEU A 398 -7.62 13.20 -26.13
CA LEU A 398 -7.54 13.46 -27.58
C LEU A 398 -6.94 14.82 -27.88
N GLU A 399 -7.29 15.85 -27.12
CA GLU A 399 -6.69 17.17 -27.26
C GLU A 399 -5.18 17.13 -26.99
N TRP A 400 -4.78 16.45 -25.91
CA TRP A 400 -3.37 16.19 -25.63
C TRP A 400 -2.66 15.48 -26.81
N ALA A 401 -3.27 14.41 -27.33
CA ALA A 401 -2.69 13.64 -28.42
C ALA A 401 -2.51 14.51 -29.68
N ARG A 402 -3.52 15.32 -30.02
CA ARG A 402 -3.51 16.24 -31.16
C ARG A 402 -2.42 17.30 -31.02
N GLN A 403 -2.29 17.91 -29.85
CA GLN A 403 -1.23 18.89 -29.57
C GLN A 403 0.17 18.27 -29.66
N ALA A 404 0.32 17.03 -29.17
CA ALA A 404 1.56 16.25 -29.25
C ALA A 404 1.81 15.63 -30.64
N ARG A 405 0.92 15.85 -31.62
CA ARG A 405 0.95 15.21 -32.95
C ARG A 405 0.99 13.68 -32.90
N ILE A 406 0.41 13.11 -31.84
CA ILE A 406 0.15 11.68 -31.70
C ILE A 406 -1.12 11.36 -32.48
N GLU A 407 -1.07 10.30 -33.28
CA GLU A 407 -2.19 9.96 -34.14
C GLU A 407 -3.37 9.41 -33.34
N VAL A 408 -4.58 9.89 -33.65
CA VAL A 408 -5.83 9.42 -33.05
C VAL A 408 -6.57 8.53 -34.04
N ILE A 409 -6.92 7.33 -33.58
CA ILE A 409 -7.60 6.29 -34.36
C ILE A 409 -8.87 5.88 -33.60
N PHE A 410 -10.00 5.87 -34.28
CA PHE A 410 -11.27 5.37 -33.75
C PHE A 410 -11.53 3.97 -34.28
N VAL A 411 -12.00 3.10 -33.40
CA VAL A 411 -12.57 1.80 -33.79
C VAL A 411 -14.01 1.74 -33.30
N ARG A 412 -14.92 1.33 -34.19
CA ARG A 412 -16.35 1.23 -33.91
C ARG A 412 -16.82 -0.21 -34.02
N PHE A 413 -17.70 -0.63 -33.14
CA PHE A 413 -18.41 -1.89 -33.28
C PHE A 413 -19.65 -1.69 -34.14
N LEU A 414 -19.87 -2.56 -35.12
CA LEU A 414 -21.11 -2.64 -35.89
C LEU A 414 -21.79 -3.98 -35.64
N GLY A 415 -22.94 -3.94 -34.98
CA GLY A 415 -23.66 -5.12 -34.52
C GLY A 415 -24.70 -5.66 -35.50
N ASP A 416 -24.75 -5.21 -36.75
CA ASP A 416 -25.74 -5.65 -37.73
C ASP A 416 -25.82 -7.18 -37.86
N GLU A 417 -27.04 -7.72 -37.96
CA GLU A 417 -27.25 -9.17 -38.07
C GLU A 417 -26.59 -9.81 -39.29
N GLN A 418 -26.44 -9.04 -40.38
CA GLN A 418 -25.74 -9.46 -41.59
C GLN A 418 -24.24 -9.75 -41.36
N PHE A 419 -23.62 -9.11 -40.37
CA PHE A 419 -22.21 -9.32 -40.03
C PHE A 419 -22.02 -10.46 -39.02
N GLN A 420 -23.07 -10.84 -38.30
CA GLN A 420 -23.00 -11.84 -37.25
C GLN A 420 -22.94 -13.27 -37.84
N PRO A 421 -22.06 -14.16 -37.35
CA PRO A 421 -22.11 -15.58 -37.67
C PRO A 421 -23.40 -16.24 -37.17
N ALA A 422 -23.75 -17.40 -37.73
CA ALA A 422 -24.97 -18.14 -37.37
C ALA A 422 -25.07 -18.43 -35.86
N SER A 423 -23.97 -18.84 -35.23
CA SER A 423 -23.91 -19.11 -33.79
C SER A 423 -24.18 -17.86 -32.93
N TRP A 424 -23.73 -16.69 -33.38
CA TRP A 424 -23.97 -15.43 -32.68
C TRP A 424 -25.44 -15.03 -32.79
N ARG A 425 -26.02 -15.09 -33.99
CA ARG A 425 -27.45 -14.81 -34.20
C ARG A 425 -28.34 -15.70 -33.34
N GLN A 426 -28.05 -17.00 -33.32
CA GLN A 426 -28.76 -17.98 -32.49
C GLN A 426 -28.66 -17.62 -30.99
N ARG A 427 -27.46 -17.31 -30.50
CA ARG A 427 -27.26 -16.87 -29.10
C ARG A 427 -28.03 -15.61 -28.77
N ASN A 428 -28.04 -14.62 -29.67
CA ASN A 428 -28.80 -13.38 -29.46
C ASN A 428 -30.31 -13.66 -29.40
N GLN A 429 -30.83 -14.50 -30.30
CA GLN A 429 -32.23 -14.90 -30.30
C GLN A 429 -32.64 -15.61 -29.00
N LEU A 430 -31.83 -16.57 -28.54
CA LEU A 430 -32.06 -17.30 -27.28
C LEU A 430 -32.09 -16.39 -26.05
N HIS A 431 -31.27 -15.34 -26.05
CA HIS A 431 -31.20 -14.38 -24.93
C HIS A 431 -32.03 -13.10 -25.15
N GLY A 432 -32.85 -13.04 -26.21
CA GLY A 432 -33.66 -11.86 -26.53
C GLY A 432 -32.84 -10.57 -26.77
N ARG A 433 -31.58 -10.69 -27.22
CA ARG A 433 -30.68 -9.55 -27.44
C ARG A 433 -30.96 -8.93 -28.81
N ARG A 434 -31.02 -7.60 -28.83
CA ARG A 434 -31.13 -6.81 -30.06
C ARG A 434 -29.75 -6.36 -30.56
N PRO A 435 -29.56 -6.17 -31.88
CA PRO A 435 -28.36 -5.55 -32.42
C PRO A 435 -28.10 -4.16 -31.83
N TRP A 436 -26.84 -3.85 -31.54
CA TRP A 436 -26.38 -2.54 -31.10
C TRP A 436 -25.48 -1.92 -32.16
N CYS A 437 -25.44 -0.58 -32.23
CA CYS A 437 -24.61 0.16 -33.16
C CYS A 437 -24.82 -0.28 -34.61
N VAL A 438 -26.09 -0.36 -35.04
CA VAL A 438 -26.45 -0.79 -36.40
C VAL A 438 -26.02 0.27 -37.42
N GLN A 439 -25.36 -0.16 -38.49
CA GLN A 439 -24.82 0.74 -39.50
C GLN A 439 -25.87 1.73 -40.05
N GLY A 440 -25.52 3.01 -40.11
CA GLY A 440 -26.39 4.08 -40.61
C GLY A 440 -27.44 4.57 -39.61
N THR A 441 -27.47 4.04 -38.40
CA THR A 441 -28.31 4.56 -37.30
C THR A 441 -27.52 5.53 -36.43
N TRP A 442 -28.24 6.44 -35.74
CA TRP A 442 -27.66 7.32 -34.74
C TRP A 442 -26.85 6.55 -33.68
N GLY A 443 -27.32 5.35 -33.29
CA GLY A 443 -26.65 4.50 -32.30
C GLY A 443 -25.24 4.05 -32.70
N ALA A 444 -24.94 3.98 -34.00
CA ALA A 444 -23.62 3.62 -34.54
C ALA A 444 -22.65 4.80 -34.66
N ASP A 445 -23.14 6.04 -34.55
CA ASP A 445 -22.29 7.22 -34.65
C ASP A 445 -21.44 7.39 -33.38
N ILE A 446 -20.28 8.03 -33.53
CA ILE A 446 -19.40 8.37 -32.40
C ILE A 446 -20.13 9.36 -31.50
N PHE A 447 -20.03 9.14 -30.19
CA PHE A 447 -20.73 9.96 -29.21
C PHE A 447 -20.25 11.40 -29.24
N GLY A 448 -21.21 12.34 -29.15
CA GLY A 448 -20.99 13.76 -29.40
C GLY A 448 -20.02 14.50 -28.45
N SER A 449 -19.50 13.85 -27.40
CA SER A 449 -18.42 14.42 -26.59
C SER A 449 -17.08 14.48 -27.35
N VAL A 450 -16.97 13.74 -28.46
CA VAL A 450 -15.78 13.72 -29.32
C VAL A 450 -16.19 13.94 -30.78
N ALA A 451 -15.44 14.81 -31.47
CA ALA A 451 -15.53 14.95 -32.93
C ALA A 451 -14.29 14.34 -33.59
N VAL A 452 -14.50 13.53 -34.62
CA VAL A 452 -13.43 13.05 -35.50
C VAL A 452 -12.93 14.23 -36.35
N GLN A 453 -11.64 14.53 -36.28
CA GLN A 453 -11.00 15.61 -37.01
C GLN A 453 -10.46 15.16 -38.37
N ALA A 454 -10.20 16.11 -39.25
CA ALA A 454 -9.60 15.85 -40.55
C ALA A 454 -8.23 15.16 -40.38
N GLY A 455 -8.06 14.00 -41.02
CA GLY A 455 -6.84 13.19 -40.95
C GLY A 455 -6.88 12.07 -39.90
N GLU A 456 -7.84 12.07 -38.99
CA GLU A 456 -8.08 10.95 -38.06
C GLU A 456 -8.78 9.80 -38.79
N ARG A 457 -8.52 8.56 -38.35
CA ARG A 457 -9.04 7.35 -39.00
C ARG A 457 -10.17 6.75 -38.17
N VAL A 458 -11.17 6.19 -38.86
CA VAL A 458 -12.24 5.39 -38.25
C VAL A 458 -12.25 4.02 -38.91
N PHE A 459 -12.21 2.95 -38.11
CA PHE A 459 -12.29 1.57 -38.58
C PHE A 459 -13.50 0.86 -37.98
N ASP A 460 -14.25 0.16 -38.83
CA ASP A 460 -15.47 -0.52 -38.43
C ASP A 460 -15.24 -2.01 -38.19
N LYS A 461 -15.42 -2.44 -36.94
CA LYS A 461 -15.41 -3.83 -36.50
C LYS A 461 -16.79 -4.46 -36.69
N LYS A 462 -17.00 -5.10 -37.83
CA LYS A 462 -18.23 -5.80 -38.19
C LYS A 462 -18.40 -7.08 -37.36
N ALA A 463 -19.25 -7.02 -36.32
CA ALA A 463 -19.50 -8.07 -35.35
C ALA A 463 -18.23 -8.69 -34.72
N ARG A 464 -17.25 -7.84 -34.35
CA ARG A 464 -15.97 -8.24 -33.75
C ARG A 464 -15.58 -7.33 -32.59
N TYR A 465 -15.00 -7.89 -31.53
CA TYR A 465 -14.51 -7.11 -30.39
C TYR A 465 -13.09 -6.58 -30.62
N ASP A 466 -12.19 -7.42 -31.14
CA ASP A 466 -10.81 -7.07 -31.44
C ASP A 466 -10.68 -6.35 -32.81
N PRO A 467 -10.21 -5.09 -32.86
CA PRO A 467 -9.97 -4.38 -34.12
C PRO A 467 -8.85 -5.01 -34.95
N PHE A 468 -7.91 -5.74 -34.36
CA PHE A 468 -6.86 -6.41 -35.12
C PHE A 468 -7.36 -7.60 -35.95
N LEU A 469 -8.60 -8.04 -35.76
CA LEU A 469 -9.25 -8.94 -36.71
C LEU A 469 -9.73 -8.21 -37.97
N VAL A 470 -9.75 -6.89 -38.00
CA VAL A 470 -10.06 -6.07 -39.18
C VAL A 470 -8.77 -5.83 -39.95
N ARG A 471 -8.69 -6.38 -41.17
CA ARG A 471 -7.46 -6.37 -41.99
C ARG A 471 -6.94 -4.95 -42.22
N GLU A 472 -7.83 -4.01 -42.44
CA GLU A 472 -7.51 -2.61 -42.69
C GLU A 472 -6.87 -1.95 -41.46
N PHE A 473 -7.37 -2.22 -40.25
CA PHE A 473 -6.80 -1.69 -39.00
C PHE A 473 -5.44 -2.32 -38.70
N GLU A 474 -5.34 -3.65 -38.76
CA GLU A 474 -4.09 -4.37 -38.52
C GLU A 474 -3.00 -3.92 -39.49
N HIS A 475 -3.31 -3.85 -40.79
CA HIS A 475 -2.37 -3.40 -41.80
C HIS A 475 -1.95 -1.95 -41.57
N TYR A 476 -2.89 -1.08 -41.17
CA TYR A 476 -2.59 0.32 -40.88
C TYR A 476 -1.62 0.48 -39.70
N VAL A 477 -1.89 -0.19 -38.58
CA VAL A 477 -1.03 -0.14 -37.39
C VAL A 477 0.38 -0.62 -37.72
N ALA A 478 0.50 -1.74 -38.46
CA ALA A 478 1.78 -2.27 -38.90
C ALA A 478 2.50 -1.32 -39.87
N GLN A 479 1.80 -0.76 -40.86
CA GLN A 479 2.38 0.15 -41.86
C GLN A 479 2.90 1.46 -41.24
N ARG A 480 2.18 2.02 -40.25
CA ARG A 480 2.63 3.24 -39.54
C ARG A 480 3.82 2.96 -38.62
N GLY A 481 4.09 1.69 -38.32
CA GLY A 481 5.16 1.26 -37.44
C GLY A 481 4.95 1.77 -36.01
N PHE A 482 3.71 1.70 -35.52
CA PHE A 482 3.46 1.98 -34.10
C PHE A 482 4.11 0.90 -33.26
N GLU A 483 4.64 1.30 -32.11
CA GLU A 483 5.26 0.44 -31.12
C GLU A 483 4.47 0.47 -29.81
N ASP A 484 3.67 1.52 -29.59
CA ASP A 484 2.84 1.70 -28.40
C ASP A 484 1.44 2.22 -28.75
N LEU A 485 0.41 1.58 -28.19
CA LEU A 485 -0.98 2.01 -28.32
C LEU A 485 -1.52 2.48 -26.97
N LEU A 486 -1.88 3.76 -26.89
CA LEU A 486 -2.64 4.29 -25.77
C LEU A 486 -4.12 4.02 -26.02
N VAL A 487 -4.76 3.22 -25.18
CA VAL A 487 -6.12 2.73 -25.41
C VAL A 487 -7.08 3.36 -24.40
N VAL A 488 -8.15 3.95 -24.92
CA VAL A 488 -9.27 4.54 -24.16
C VAL A 488 -10.59 4.08 -24.79
N GLY A 489 -11.69 4.04 -24.03
CA GLY A 489 -12.98 3.64 -24.60
C GLY A 489 -13.85 2.77 -23.70
N LEU A 490 -14.88 2.18 -24.28
CA LEU A 490 -15.95 1.51 -23.53
C LEU A 490 -15.82 -0.02 -23.52
N TYR A 491 -16.40 -0.63 -22.50
CA TYR A 491 -16.37 -2.05 -22.18
C TYR A 491 -14.94 -2.57 -22.01
N ALA A 492 -14.31 -2.07 -20.94
CA ALA A 492 -12.94 -2.36 -20.54
C ALA A 492 -12.61 -3.87 -20.58
N ASP A 493 -13.51 -4.68 -20.02
CA ASP A 493 -13.46 -6.14 -19.90
C ASP A 493 -13.97 -6.90 -21.14
N VAL A 494 -14.27 -6.20 -22.24
CA VAL A 494 -14.71 -6.81 -23.50
C VAL A 494 -13.89 -6.27 -24.67
N CYS A 495 -14.27 -5.12 -25.23
CA CYS A 495 -13.67 -4.60 -26.46
C CYS A 495 -12.29 -3.98 -26.22
N VAL A 496 -12.09 -3.32 -25.08
CA VAL A 496 -10.77 -2.78 -24.73
C VAL A 496 -9.80 -3.92 -24.42
N ASP A 497 -10.18 -4.92 -23.60
CA ASP A 497 -9.39 -6.14 -23.40
C ASP A 497 -9.03 -6.81 -24.72
N ALA A 498 -10.00 -7.00 -25.60
CA ALA A 498 -9.76 -7.61 -26.91
C ALA A 498 -8.72 -6.81 -27.73
N THR A 499 -8.80 -5.48 -27.69
CA THR A 499 -7.85 -4.58 -28.36
C THR A 499 -6.45 -4.67 -27.74
N VAL A 500 -6.35 -4.61 -26.41
CA VAL A 500 -5.08 -4.65 -25.67
C VAL A 500 -4.40 -6.01 -25.85
N ARG A 501 -5.16 -7.10 -25.71
CA ARG A 501 -4.72 -8.47 -25.96
C ARG A 501 -4.23 -8.63 -27.40
N GLY A 502 -5.00 -8.13 -28.38
CA GLY A 502 -4.64 -8.17 -29.80
C GLY A 502 -3.35 -7.41 -30.12
N ALA A 503 -3.11 -6.28 -29.44
CA ALA A 503 -1.88 -5.49 -29.57
C ALA A 503 -0.68 -6.21 -28.96
N PHE A 504 -0.84 -6.74 -27.75
CA PHE A 504 0.18 -7.53 -27.04
C PHE A 504 0.65 -8.73 -27.86
N GLN A 505 -0.28 -9.49 -28.45
CA GLN A 505 0.04 -10.64 -29.30
C GLN A 505 0.82 -10.28 -30.57
N ARG A 506 0.85 -8.99 -30.94
CA ARG A 506 1.60 -8.45 -32.08
C ARG A 506 2.89 -7.74 -31.66
N GLY A 507 3.26 -7.82 -30.38
CA GLY A 507 4.48 -7.22 -29.85
C GLY A 507 4.39 -5.72 -29.60
N LEU A 508 3.20 -5.14 -29.60
CA LEU A 508 2.97 -3.73 -29.27
C LEU A 508 2.88 -3.55 -27.75
N THR A 509 3.47 -2.48 -27.23
CA THR A 509 3.14 -2.07 -25.86
C THR A 509 1.81 -1.35 -25.82
N THR A 510 1.17 -1.37 -24.66
CA THR A 510 -0.13 -0.73 -24.48
C THR A 510 -0.09 0.14 -23.23
N THR A 511 -0.76 1.29 -23.33
CA THR A 511 -0.91 2.23 -22.23
C THR A 511 -2.39 2.49 -22.00
N ILE A 512 -2.84 2.38 -20.77
CA ILE A 512 -4.21 2.59 -20.34
C ILE A 512 -4.28 3.85 -19.50
N VAL A 513 -5.25 4.72 -19.79
CA VAL A 513 -5.46 5.96 -19.04
C VAL A 513 -6.61 5.78 -18.07
N ARG A 514 -6.31 5.78 -16.77
CA ARG A 514 -7.32 5.77 -15.70
C ARG A 514 -8.22 6.97 -15.85
N GLY A 515 -9.53 6.78 -15.70
CA GLY A 515 -10.50 7.84 -15.99
C GLY A 515 -11.14 7.76 -17.35
N CYS A 516 -10.59 6.96 -18.28
CA CYS A 516 -10.97 6.97 -19.69
C CYS A 516 -11.54 5.63 -20.17
N MET A 517 -11.89 4.73 -19.26
CA MET A 517 -12.57 3.48 -19.60
C MET A 517 -13.74 3.15 -18.68
N ALA A 518 -14.62 2.28 -19.17
CA ALA A 518 -15.78 1.78 -18.43
C ALA A 518 -15.96 0.28 -18.66
N GLY A 519 -16.02 -0.54 -17.61
CA GLY A 519 -16.20 -1.99 -17.73
C GLY A 519 -17.66 -2.46 -17.60
N LEU A 520 -18.07 -3.42 -18.42
CA LEU A 520 -19.41 -3.99 -18.45
C LEU A 520 -19.71 -4.84 -17.21
N HIS A 521 -18.76 -5.66 -16.77
CA HIS A 521 -18.91 -6.58 -15.63
C HIS A 521 -17.95 -6.28 -14.48
N PHE A 522 -16.76 -5.77 -14.78
CA PHE A 522 -15.73 -5.46 -13.80
C PHE A 522 -15.45 -3.96 -13.75
N SER A 523 -14.96 -3.47 -12.59
CA SER A 523 -14.54 -2.08 -12.48
C SER A 523 -13.32 -1.80 -13.37
N GLU A 524 -13.17 -0.55 -13.82
CA GLU A 524 -12.00 -0.10 -14.58
C GLU A 524 -10.68 -0.50 -13.92
N ASN A 525 -10.58 -0.36 -12.59
CA ASN A 525 -9.37 -0.70 -11.84
C ASN A 525 -9.06 -2.21 -11.86
N GLN A 526 -10.07 -3.07 -11.79
CA GLN A 526 -9.87 -4.52 -11.89
C GLN A 526 -9.36 -4.91 -13.28
N VAL A 527 -9.94 -4.33 -14.32
CA VAL A 527 -9.52 -4.61 -15.70
C VAL A 527 -8.13 -4.06 -15.99
N ALA A 528 -7.83 -2.82 -15.55
CA ALA A 528 -6.52 -2.23 -15.72
C ALA A 528 -5.43 -3.02 -14.98
N ALA A 529 -5.70 -3.48 -13.76
CA ALA A 529 -4.79 -4.35 -13.01
C ALA A 529 -4.57 -5.69 -13.73
N TYR A 530 -5.64 -6.30 -14.27
CA TYR A 530 -5.54 -7.51 -15.09
C TYR A 530 -4.67 -7.28 -16.33
N MET A 531 -4.89 -6.20 -17.07
CA MET A 531 -4.10 -5.86 -18.27
C MET A 531 -2.63 -5.60 -17.94
N GLN A 532 -2.36 -4.90 -16.83
CA GLN A 532 -1.01 -4.65 -16.35
C GLN A 532 -0.30 -5.97 -16.00
N GLN A 533 -0.97 -6.86 -15.27
CA GLN A 533 -0.39 -8.12 -14.82
C GLN A 533 -0.21 -9.13 -15.96
N VAL A 534 -1.17 -9.21 -16.89
CA VAL A 534 -1.18 -10.26 -17.94
C VAL A 534 -0.48 -9.81 -19.21
N TYR A 535 -0.66 -8.56 -19.63
CA TYR A 535 -0.13 -8.05 -20.90
C TYR A 535 1.06 -7.09 -20.71
N GLY A 536 1.39 -6.73 -19.47
CA GLY A 536 2.40 -5.70 -19.20
C GLY A 536 1.96 -4.30 -19.63
N SER A 537 0.65 -4.03 -19.69
CA SER A 537 0.13 -2.70 -20.03
C SER A 537 0.56 -1.66 -18.99
N ASN A 538 1.00 -0.49 -19.45
CA ASN A 538 1.21 0.66 -18.58
C ASN A 538 -0.15 1.21 -18.14
N VAL A 539 -0.29 1.60 -16.88
CA VAL A 539 -1.53 2.19 -16.35
C VAL A 539 -1.24 3.54 -15.73
N ILE A 540 -1.58 4.60 -16.47
CA ILE A 540 -1.28 5.98 -16.10
C ILE A 540 -2.54 6.72 -15.69
N ALA A 541 -2.39 7.74 -14.84
CA ALA A 541 -3.42 8.72 -14.53
C ALA A 541 -3.48 9.81 -15.61
N MET A 542 -4.58 10.57 -15.64
CA MET A 542 -4.77 11.67 -16.60
C MET A 542 -3.71 12.76 -16.45
N GLU A 543 -3.24 12.99 -15.23
CA GLU A 543 -2.27 14.01 -14.86
C GLU A 543 -0.87 13.69 -15.41
N GLU A 544 -0.59 12.41 -15.68
CA GLU A 544 0.68 11.94 -16.24
C GLU A 544 0.78 12.14 -17.76
N LEU A 545 -0.28 12.63 -18.39
CA LEU A 545 -0.25 13.05 -19.80
C LEU A 545 0.35 14.47 -19.96
N ALA A 546 0.45 15.27 -18.89
CA ALA A 546 0.87 16.67 -18.96
C ALA A 546 2.36 16.88 -19.31
#